data_AF-A0A0A1DKU9-F1
#
_entry.id   AF-A0A0A1DKU9-F1
#
_cell.length_a   1.000
_cell.length_b   1.000
_cell.length_c   1.000
_cell.angle_alpha   90.00
_cell.angle_beta   90.00
_cell.angle_gamma   90.00
#
_symmetry.space_group_name_H-M   'P 1'
#
loop_
_entity.id
_entity.type
_entity.pdbx_description
1 polymer ?
#
loop_
_entity_poly.entity_id
_entity_poly.type
_entity_poly.pdbx_seq_one_letter_code
_entity_poly.pdbx_strand_id
1 'polypeptide(L)'
;MRMTRPDGQTGTQTTRVIGVNGPRWLLRATFLGEPARDPEAAAEWESAITRVAVRRGAHAMPVGEQLPLTLPEGAEPRAVPTS
;
A
#
# COMPACT_ATOMS: atom_id res chain seq x y z
N MET A 1 -9.60 -1.23 -12.08
CA MET A 1 -10.90 -1.92 -11.89
C MET A 1 -12.02 -0.96 -12.31
N ARG A 2 -13.14 -1.45 -12.89
CA ARG A 2 -14.32 -0.58 -13.13
C ARG A 2 -15.02 -0.38 -11.78
N MET A 3 -15.22 0.86 -11.38
CA MET A 3 -16.02 1.20 -10.20
C MET A 3 -17.20 2.04 -10.64
N THR A 4 -18.39 1.66 -10.19
CA THR A 4 -19.58 2.51 -10.30
C THR A 4 -19.54 3.52 -9.17
N ARG A 5 -19.39 4.79 -9.51
CA ARG A 5 -19.49 5.90 -8.55
C ARG A 5 -20.97 6.10 -8.19
N PRO A 6 -21.32 6.61 -6.98
CA PRO A 6 -22.71 6.78 -6.54
C PRO A 6 -23.62 7.62 -7.47
N ASP A 7 -23.07 8.33 -8.45
CA ASP A 7 -23.75 9.07 -9.51
C ASP A 7 -24.08 8.22 -10.76
N GLY A 8 -23.82 6.91 -10.74
CA GLY A 8 -24.07 6.00 -11.86
C GLY A 8 -23.01 6.03 -12.96
N GLN A 9 -21.96 6.86 -12.82
CA GLN A 9 -20.86 6.91 -13.78
C GLN A 9 -19.88 5.76 -13.58
N THR A 10 -19.49 5.09 -14.68
CA THR A 10 -18.46 4.04 -14.66
C THR A 10 -17.09 4.70 -14.69
N GLY A 11 -16.44 4.81 -13.53
CA GLY A 11 -15.08 5.30 -13.40
C GLY A 11 -14.05 4.19 -13.63
N THR A 12 -12.96 4.50 -14.32
CA THR A 12 -11.78 3.62 -14.36
C THR A 12 -10.91 3.93 -13.14
N GLN A 13 -10.84 3.01 -12.18
CA GLN A 13 -9.90 3.12 -11.07
C GLN A 13 -8.52 2.64 -11.56
N THR A 14 -7.59 3.58 -11.72
CA THR A 14 -6.18 3.27 -11.95
C THR A 14 -5.55 2.81 -10.65
N THR A 15 -4.75 1.76 -10.77
CA THR A 15 -4.05 1.12 -9.66
C THR A 15 -2.60 0.94 -10.06
N ARG A 16 -1.67 1.22 -9.16
CA ARG A 16 -0.24 0.98 -9.35
C ARG A 16 0.23 0.04 -8.25
N VAL A 17 0.84 -1.08 -8.62
CA VAL A 17 1.35 -2.08 -7.67
C VAL A 17 2.87 -1.96 -7.62
N ILE A 18 3.40 -1.85 -6.41
CA ILE A 18 4.83 -1.79 -6.13
C ILE A 18 5.19 -3.05 -5.33
N GLY A 19 6.18 -3.78 -5.81
CA GLY A 19 6.74 -4.95 -5.12
C GLY A 19 8.18 -4.69 -4.70
N VAL A 20 8.46 -4.81 -3.41
CA VAL A 20 9.82 -4.73 -2.86
C VAL A 20 10.23 -6.10 -2.35
N ASN A 21 11.24 -6.69 -3.00
CA ASN A 21 11.76 -8.01 -2.62
C ASN A 21 12.82 -7.87 -1.53
N GLY A 22 12.72 -8.69 -0.50
CA GLY A 22 13.75 -8.86 0.51
C GLY A 22 14.06 -10.33 0.78
N PRO A 23 15.00 -10.61 1.69
CA PRO A 23 15.37 -11.97 2.04
C PRO A 23 14.18 -12.73 2.64
N ARG A 24 13.57 -13.62 1.84
CA ARG A 24 12.44 -14.49 2.24
C ARG A 24 11.13 -13.74 2.51
N TRP A 25 10.96 -12.52 1.98
CA TRP A 25 9.71 -11.76 2.06
C TRP A 25 9.53 -10.85 0.83
N LEU A 26 8.28 -10.47 0.56
CA LEU A 26 7.87 -9.51 -0.47
C LEU A 26 6.91 -8.50 0.18
N LEU A 27 7.25 -7.20 0.12
CA LEU A 27 6.32 -6.13 0.46
C LEU A 27 5.58 -5.73 -0.81
N ARG A 28 4.25 -5.85 -0.80
CA ARG A 28 3.38 -5.43 -1.89
C ARG A 28 2.56 -4.22 -1.46
N ALA A 29 2.80 -3.07 -2.07
CA ALA A 29 2.00 -1.87 -1.90
C ALA A 29 1.13 -1.65 -3.14
N THR A 30 -0.13 -1.27 -2.94
CA THR A 30 -1.07 -0.95 -4.02
C THR A 30 -1.56 0.48 -3.84
N PHE A 31 -1.21 1.35 -4.78
CA PHE A 31 -1.77 2.69 -4.87
C PHE A 31 -3.05 2.67 -5.70
N LEU A 32 -4.04 3.44 -5.25
CA LEU A 32 -5.35 3.58 -5.87
C LEU A 32 -5.61 5.06 -6.14
N GLY A 33 -6.17 5.41 -7.30
CA GLY A 33 -6.54 6.80 -7.59
C GLY A 33 -5.34 7.66 -8.00
N GLU A 34 -5.20 8.86 -7.42
CA GLU A 34 -4.20 9.85 -7.84
C GLU A 34 -2.74 9.38 -7.65
N PRO A 35 -2.35 8.77 -6.51
CA PRO A 35 -0.99 8.24 -6.33
C PRO A 35 -0.62 7.10 -7.29
N ALA A 36 -1.62 6.54 -7.98
CA ALA A 36 -1.41 5.54 -9.02
C ALA A 36 -1.13 6.14 -10.40
N ARG A 37 -1.39 7.45 -10.60
CA ARG A 37 -1.24 8.16 -11.89
C ARG A 37 -0.17 9.24 -11.84
N ASP A 38 -0.13 10.02 -10.78
CA ASP A 38 0.75 11.17 -10.62
C ASP A 38 1.94 10.82 -9.69
N PRO A 39 3.19 10.91 -10.19
CA PRO A 39 4.39 10.74 -9.37
C PRO A 39 4.50 11.73 -8.20
N GLU A 40 4.01 12.97 -8.37
CA GLU A 40 4.08 13.98 -7.31
C GLU A 40 3.13 13.63 -6.16
N ALA A 41 1.87 13.31 -6.48
CA ALA A 41 0.91 12.77 -5.52
C ALA A 41 1.38 11.44 -4.88
N ALA A 42 2.25 10.69 -5.56
CA ALA A 42 2.80 9.44 -5.05
C ALA A 42 4.00 9.59 -4.13
N ALA A 43 4.74 10.71 -4.20
CA ALA A 43 6.03 10.88 -3.53
C ALA A 43 5.95 10.61 -2.02
N GLU A 44 4.88 11.10 -1.37
CA GLU A 44 4.66 10.86 0.05
C GLU A 44 4.40 9.38 0.38
N TRP A 45 3.61 8.70 -0.45
CA TRP A 45 3.31 7.28 -0.28
C TRP A 45 4.54 6.41 -0.52
N GLU A 46 5.35 6.75 -1.51
CA GLU A 46 6.63 6.10 -1.76
C GLU A 46 7.58 6.30 -0.58
N SER A 47 7.65 7.52 -0.02
CA SER A 47 8.41 7.75 1.22
C SER A 47 7.87 6.97 2.42
N ALA A 48 6.58 6.65 2.48
CA ALA A 48 6.04 5.80 3.53
C ALA A 48 6.51 4.35 3.36
N ILE A 49 6.50 3.82 2.12
CA ILE A 49 6.99 2.47 1.80
C ILE A 49 8.46 2.31 2.20
N THR A 50 9.32 3.30 1.94
CA THR A 50 10.76 3.22 2.27
C THR A 50 11.04 3.18 3.77
N ARG A 51 10.08 3.59 4.61
CA ARG A 51 10.18 3.55 6.08
C ARG A 51 9.66 2.25 6.69
N VAL A 52 9.12 1.34 5.89
CA VAL A 52 8.61 0.04 6.37
C VAL A 52 9.78 -0.89 6.70
N ALA A 53 9.89 -1.29 7.97
CA ALA A 53 10.83 -2.32 8.41
C ALA A 53 10.14 -3.68 8.47
N VAL A 54 10.69 -4.68 7.77
CA VAL A 54 10.14 -6.05 7.75
C VAL A 54 10.93 -6.95 8.69
N ARG A 55 10.27 -7.46 9.74
CA ARG A 55 10.83 -8.42 10.69
C ARG A 55 10.09 -9.75 10.58
N ARG A 56 10.62 -10.69 9.77
CA ARG A 56 10.03 -12.02 9.58
C ARG A 56 10.24 -12.97 10.78
N GLY A 57 11.12 -12.63 11.72
CA GLY A 57 11.47 -13.48 12.86
C GLY A 57 12.15 -14.79 12.46
N ALA A 58 12.42 -15.65 13.45
CA ALA A 58 13.11 -16.94 13.25
C ALA A 58 12.15 -18.10 12.90
N HIS A 59 10.84 -17.91 13.08
CA HIS A 59 9.86 -18.98 12.93
C HIS A 59 9.65 -19.39 11.47
N ALA A 60 9.37 -20.68 11.25
CA ALA A 60 8.93 -21.15 9.95
C ALA A 60 7.53 -20.59 9.65
N MET A 61 7.35 -20.06 8.45
CA MET A 61 6.07 -19.53 7.96
C MET A 61 5.86 -20.10 6.56
N PRO A 62 4.65 -20.61 6.25
CA PRO A 62 4.21 -20.95 4.90
C PRO A 62 4.51 -19.87 3.86
N VAL A 63 4.80 -20.30 2.64
CA VAL A 63 4.99 -19.38 1.51
C VAL A 63 3.65 -18.71 1.20
N GLY A 64 3.65 -17.39 1.12
CA GLY A 64 2.46 -16.59 0.81
C GLY A 64 1.63 -16.19 2.02
N GLU A 65 1.98 -16.63 3.23
CA GLU A 65 1.36 -16.11 4.45
C GLU A 65 1.76 -14.64 4.66
N GLN A 66 0.77 -13.81 4.99
CA GLN A 66 1.02 -12.39 5.26
C GLN A 66 1.75 -12.25 6.60
N LEU A 67 2.87 -11.52 6.60
CA LEU A 67 3.55 -11.17 7.84
C LEU A 67 2.63 -10.26 8.68
N PRO A 68 2.56 -10.46 10.00
CA PRO A 68 1.75 -9.62 10.86
C PRO A 68 2.24 -8.17 10.77
N LEU A 69 1.34 -7.26 10.45
CA LEU A 69 1.61 -5.83 10.44
C LEU A 69 1.38 -5.29 11.85
N THR A 70 2.44 -4.77 12.47
CA THR A 70 2.36 -4.08 13.75
C THR A 70 2.57 -2.60 13.50
N LEU A 71 1.59 -1.79 13.91
CA LEU A 71 1.75 -0.34 13.89
C LEU A 71 2.75 0.08 14.98
N PRO A 72 3.62 1.06 14.70
CA PRO A 72 4.48 1.63 15.73
C PRO A 72 3.65 2.32 16.81
N GLU A 73 4.19 2.41 18.03
CA GLU A 73 3.56 3.15 19.11
C GLU A 73 3.35 4.62 18.72
N GLY A 74 2.14 5.14 18.93
CA GLY A 74 1.77 6.51 18.53
C GLY A 74 1.38 6.68 17.06
N ALA A 75 1.18 5.59 16.31
CA ALA A 75 0.63 5.68 14.95
C ALA A 75 -0.83 6.18 14.98
N GLU A 76 -1.05 7.41 14.54
CA GLU A 76 -2.40 7.96 14.39
C GLU A 76 -2.88 7.83 12.93
N PRO A 77 -4.13 7.36 12.70
CA PRO A 77 -4.73 7.38 11.37
C PRO A 77 -4.78 8.81 10.83
N ARG A 78 -3.99 9.09 9.80
CA ARG A 78 -4.09 10.37 9.10
C ARG A 78 -5.26 10.32 8.14
N ALA A 79 -6.30 11.12 8.41
CA ALA A 79 -7.37 11.35 7.46
C ALA A 79 -6.80 12.13 6.26
N VAL A 80 -6.72 11.48 5.10
CA VAL A 80 -6.46 12.16 3.82
C VAL A 80 -7.80 12.71 3.33
N PRO A 81 -7.96 14.03 3.13
CA PRO A 81 -9.22 14.57 2.65
C PRO A 81 -9.49 14.06 1.23
N THR A 82 -10.62 13.39 1.05
CA THR A 82 -11.14 13.02 -0.27
C THR A 82 -11.62 14.31 -0.95
N SER A 83 -10.82 14.87 -1.86
CA SER A 83 -11.28 15.88 -2.84
C SER A 83 -11.82 15.21 -4.11
#